data_AF-A0A661E7S4-F1
#
_entry.id   AF-A0A661E7S4-F1
#
_cell.length_a   1.000
_cell.length_b   1.000
_cell.length_c   1.000
_cell.angle_alpha   90.00
_cell.angle_beta   90.00
_cell.angle_gamma   90.00
#
_symmetry.space_group_name_H-M   'P 1'
#
loop_
_entity.id
_entity.type
_entity.pdbx_description
1 polymer ?
#
loop_
_entity_poly.entity_id
_entity_poly.type
_entity_poly.pdbx_seq_one_letter_code
_entity_poly.pdbx_strand_id
1 'polypeptide(L)' 'RDGQIAGAGLDVFEQEPPQDPELLKLDNLVMCPHIGAATEEALRKMTTQAAQAIIDELAD' A
#
# COMPACT_ATOMS: atom_id res chain seq x y z
N ARG A 1 5.33 -20.19 14.94
CA ARG A 1 6.04 -19.00 15.48
C ARG A 1 7.36 -19.49 16.03
N ASP A 2 8.32 -19.80 15.15
CA ASP A 2 9.45 -20.65 15.53
C ASP A 2 10.75 -19.84 15.65
N GLY A 3 10.62 -18.51 15.69
CA GLY A 3 11.73 -17.56 15.83
C GLY A 3 12.60 -17.39 14.57
N GLN A 4 12.24 -18.02 13.45
CA GLN A 4 13.02 -17.94 12.20
C GLN A 4 13.07 -16.52 11.62
N ILE A 5 11.95 -15.79 11.69
CA ILE A 5 11.87 -14.38 11.32
C ILE A 5 11.83 -13.56 12.61
N ALA A 6 12.89 -12.77 12.84
CA ALA A 6 12.98 -11.91 14.01
C ALA A 6 11.90 -10.82 14.01
N GLY A 7 11.55 -10.29 12.83
CA GLY A 7 10.42 -9.40 12.63
C GLY A 7 10.18 -9.06 11.15
N ALA A 8 9.04 -8.46 10.85
CA ALA A 8 8.66 -8.08 9.49
C ALA A 8 7.93 -6.72 9.47
N GLY A 9 8.01 -6.03 8.33
CA GLY A 9 7.23 -4.83 8.02
C GLY A 9 6.43 -5.05 6.75
N LEU A 10 5.11 -4.88 6.80
CA LEU A 10 4.21 -5.10 5.67
C LEU A 10 3.37 -3.85 5.39
N ASP A 11 3.34 -3.41 4.13
CA ASP A 11 2.42 -2.35 3.66
C ASP A 11 1.24 -2.93 2.87
N VAL A 12 1.37 -4.15 2.35
CA VAL A 12 0.36 -4.81 1.49
C VAL A 12 -0.04 -6.16 2.04
N PHE A 13 -1.28 -6.58 1.75
CA PHE A 13 -1.85 -7.86 2.17
C PHE A 13 -2.62 -8.50 1.01
N GLU A 14 -2.80 -9.82 1.03
CA GLU A 14 -3.60 -10.51 -0.01
C GLU A 14 -5.06 -10.02 -0.03
N GLN A 15 -5.63 -9.81 1.15
CA GLN A 15 -6.93 -9.18 1.33
C GLN A 15 -6.75 -7.91 2.15
N GLU A 16 -7.23 -6.79 1.61
CA GLU A 16 -7.17 -5.49 2.27
C GLU A 16 -8.57 -4.97 2.60
N PRO A 17 -8.84 -4.51 3.84
CA PRO A 17 -7.94 -4.56 5.01
C PRO A 17 -7.69 -6.00 5.50
N PRO A 18 -6.53 -6.28 6.15
CA PRO A 18 -6.23 -7.61 6.68
C PRO A 18 -7.21 -7.97 7.81
N GLN A 19 -7.82 -9.15 7.72
CA GLN A 19 -8.77 -9.65 8.71
C GLN A 19 -8.26 -10.87 9.49
N ASP A 20 -7.10 -11.41 9.11
CA ASP A 20 -6.53 -12.59 9.74
C ASP A 20 -6.11 -12.29 11.19
N PRO A 21 -6.80 -12.85 12.19
CA PRO A 21 -6.50 -12.58 13.59
C PRO A 21 -5.16 -13.17 14.04
N GLU A 22 -4.58 -14.14 13.33
CA GLU A 22 -3.25 -14.66 13.64
C GLU A 22 -2.16 -13.65 13.25
N LEU A 23 -2.33 -13.02 12.08
CA LEU A 23 -1.43 -11.98 11.57
C LEU A 23 -1.50 -10.72 12.45
N LEU A 24 -2.71 -10.26 12.79
CA LEU A 24 -2.94 -9.04 13.56
C LEU A 24 -2.44 -9.09 15.01
N LYS A 25 -2.11 -10.29 15.53
CA LYS A 25 -1.63 -10.52 16.90
C LYS A 25 -0.13 -10.81 16.96
N LEU A 26 0.61 -10.64 15.87
CA LEU A 26 2.07 -10.84 15.86
C LEU A 26 2.78 -9.63 16.47
N ASP A 27 3.44 -9.84 17.62
CA ASP A 27 4.19 -8.79 18.31
C ASP A 27 5.44 -8.33 17.53
N ASN A 28 5.91 -9.16 16.58
CA ASN A 28 7.08 -8.88 15.74
C ASN A 28 6.73 -8.41 14.33
N LEU A 29 5.49 -7.95 14.12
CA LEU A 29 5.01 -7.46 12.83
C LEU A 29 4.59 -5.99 12.96
N VAL A 30 5.15 -5.13 12.10
CA VAL A 30 4.72 -3.74 11.92
C VAL A 30 3.95 -3.64 10.60
N MET A 31 2.81 -2.97 10.61
CA MET A 31 1.90 -2.91 9.46
C MET A 31 1.55 -1.47 9.10
N CYS A 32 1.42 -1.21 7.80
CA CYS A 32 0.89 0.02 7.23
C CYS A 32 -0.34 -0.31 6.37
N PRO A 33 -1.36 0.56 6.32
CA PRO A 33 -2.59 0.30 5.56
C PRO A 33 -2.43 0.68 4.07
N HIS A 34 -1.47 0.06 3.36
CA HIS A 34 -1.19 0.29 1.93
C HIS A 34 -0.99 1.77 1.59
N ILE A 35 -0.06 2.41 2.31
CA ILE A 35 0.20 3.86 2.20
C ILE A 35 1.59 4.15 1.62
N GLY A 36 2.30 3.17 1.08
CA GLY A 36 3.63 3.37 0.48
C GLY A 36 3.66 4.43 -0.62
N ALA A 37 2.57 4.60 -1.37
CA ALA A 37 2.43 5.62 -2.41
C ALA A 37 1.71 6.90 -1.95
N ALA A 38 1.24 6.96 -0.69
CA ALA A 38 0.42 8.07 -0.18
C ALA A 38 1.26 9.27 0.28
N THR A 39 2.30 9.64 -0.47
CA THR A 39 3.04 10.88 -0.26
C THR A 39 2.43 12.01 -1.07
N GLU A 40 2.60 13.26 -0.62
CA GLU A 40 2.07 14.42 -1.32
C GLU A 40 2.61 14.50 -2.76
N GLU A 41 3.90 14.24 -2.95
CA GLU A 41 4.56 14.29 -4.24
C GLU A 41 4.09 13.18 -5.18
N ALA A 42 3.92 11.95 -4.68
CA ALA A 42 3.45 10.82 -5.48
C ALA A 42 1.99 11.02 -5.91
N LEU A 43 1.12 11.44 -4.98
CA LEU A 43 -0.28 11.73 -5.28
C LEU A 43 -0.43 12.87 -6.29
N ARG A 44 0.35 13.96 -6.16
CA ARG A 44 0.35 15.07 -7.13
C ARG A 44 0.76 14.58 -8.52
N LYS A 45 1.83 13.78 -8.62
CA LYS A 45 2.29 13.22 -9.91
C LYS A 45 1.25 12.30 -10.55
N MET A 46 0.72 11.34 -9.78
CA MET A 46 -0.29 10.40 -10.24
C MET A 46 -1.55 11.13 -10.74
N THR A 47 -2.03 12.12 -9.98
CA THR A 47 -3.23 12.89 -10.34
C THR A 47 -3.02 13.67 -11.64
N THR A 48 -1.87 14.32 -11.80
CA THR A 48 -1.52 15.03 -13.05
C THR A 48 -1.45 14.08 -14.25
N GLN A 49 -0.82 12.91 -14.08
CA GLN A 49 -0.72 11.90 -15.14
C GLN A 49 -2.10 11.38 -15.56
N ALA A 50 -2.96 11.07 -14.58
CA ALA A 50 -4.32 10.62 -14.85
C ALA A 50 -5.15 11.68 -15.60
N ALA A 51 -5.05 12.95 -15.20
CA ALA A 51 -5.72 14.05 -15.90
C ALA A 51 -5.20 14.22 -17.33
N GLN A 52 -3.88 14.15 -17.54
CA GLN A 52 -3.28 14.26 -18.86
C GLN A 52 -3.73 13.14 -19.79
N ALA A 53 -3.79 11.90 -19.31
CA ALA A 53 -4.25 10.77 -20.10
C ALA A 53 -5.69 10.94 -20.62
N ILE A 54 -6.58 11.55 -19.81
CA ILE A 54 -7.95 11.87 -20.23
C ILE A 54 -7.96 12.98 -21.29
N ILE A 55 -7.14 14.02 -21.11
CA ILE A 55 -7.03 15.12 -22.08
C ILE A 55 -6.55 14.60 -23.44
N ASP A 56 -5.51 13.75 -23.42
CA ASP A 56 -4.92 13.19 -24.63
C ASP A 56 -5.94 12.35 -25.41
N GLU A 57 -6.70 11.49 -24.73
CA GLU A 57 -7.75 10.65 -25.36
C GLU A 57 -8.91 11.48 -25.96
N LEU A 58 -9.25 12.63 -25.38
CA LEU A 58 -10.35 13.48 -25.86
C LEU A 58 -9.92 14.53 -26.89
N ALA A 59 -8.61 14.65 -27.16
CA ALA A 59 -8.06 15.61 -28.12
C ALA A 59 -8.02 15.06 -29.57
N ASP A 60 -8.25 13.76 -29.74
CA ASP A 60 -8.49 13.07 -31.02
C ASP A 60 -9.98 13.12 -31.44
#